data_AF-A0A453DJ85-F1
#
_entry.id   AF-A0A453DJ85-F1
#
_cell.length_a   1.000
_cell.length_b   1.000
_cell.length_c   1.000
_cell.angle_alpha   90.00
_cell.angle_beta   90.00
_cell.angle_gamma   90.00
#
_symmetry.space_group_name_H-M   'P 1'
#
loop_
_entity.id
_entity.type
_entity.pdbx_description
1 polymer ?
#
loop_
_entity_poly.entity_id
_entity_poly.type
_entity_poly.pdbx_seq_one_letter_code
_entity_poly.pdbx_strand_id
1 'polypeptide(L)'
;MHFTHYTPRQIPHHLATYGTTLQILSFKIANIDLDLKWPLLEWPLQVYGVVAARDNVDRRRNILFLRGRGNFQEITQEKPFLCLTGPSRAILAKDHVDLEVQLKLKGPTESEDRVLITKRCQYSGYHTDNGLYTLTLNNRLCTTELSLQQLYCQSVQATFLRVGGFVKGNTSPFIHGGRVACSSPPHGGQETAPPTQVVLLDSRYCDGGKMPIGEEDGYLDLSRHVVSVELRRVRDVSEELEETLNVFIEAYSDSPPDSPPKVSAKADFMVKPQYCGISEHECVLAGSTVKITIAWSPILRTNKVIL
;
A
#
# COMPACT_ATOMS: atom_id res chain seq x y z
N MET A 1 -5.45 15.40 2.82
CA MET A 1 -4.34 15.36 1.84
C MET A 1 -3.46 16.57 2.11
N HIS A 2 -2.22 16.41 2.55
CA HIS A 2 -1.28 17.53 2.63
C HIS A 2 -0.64 17.67 1.24
N PHE A 3 -1.30 18.41 0.35
CA PHE A 3 -0.61 18.95 -0.81
C PHE A 3 0.51 19.86 -0.26
N THR A 4 1.73 19.59 -0.68
CA THR A 4 2.84 20.50 -0.45
C THR A 4 2.45 21.83 -1.10
N HIS A 5 2.37 22.90 -0.31
CA HIS A 5 1.96 24.25 -0.74
C HIS A 5 2.96 24.91 -1.70
N TYR A 6 3.91 24.15 -2.23
CA TYR A 6 4.99 24.63 -3.07
C TYR A 6 4.58 24.49 -4.53
N THR A 7 4.63 25.62 -5.24
CA THR A 7 4.50 25.71 -6.69
C THR A 7 5.44 24.69 -7.35
N PRO A 8 4.97 23.87 -8.32
CA PRO A 8 5.85 23.04 -9.13
C PRO A 8 7.00 23.91 -9.66
N ARG A 9 8.26 23.48 -9.47
CA ARG A 9 9.53 24.19 -9.74
C ARG A 9 10.14 25.09 -8.65
N GLN A 10 9.48 25.30 -7.50
CA GLN A 10 10.02 26.14 -6.43
C GLN A 10 10.38 25.39 -5.14
N ILE A 11 10.39 24.06 -5.13
CA ILE A 11 10.86 23.30 -3.98
C ILE A 11 12.38 23.44 -3.94
N PRO A 12 12.95 24.17 -2.97
CA PRO A 12 14.38 24.32 -2.91
C PRO A 12 15.01 22.94 -2.75
N HIS A 13 16.06 22.63 -3.52
CA HIS A 13 16.77 21.35 -3.46
C HIS A 13 17.20 20.94 -2.03
N HIS A 14 17.33 21.90 -1.11
CA HIS A 14 17.66 21.63 0.29
C HIS A 14 16.51 21.04 1.14
N LEU A 15 15.23 21.18 0.71
CA LEU A 15 14.07 20.63 1.42
C LEU A 15 13.69 19.20 0.99
N ALA A 16 14.07 18.80 -0.23
CA ALA A 16 13.91 17.44 -0.72
C ALA A 16 14.95 16.51 -0.08
N THR A 17 14.53 15.29 0.27
CA THR A 17 15.41 14.31 0.89
C THR A 17 16.14 13.47 -0.17
N TYR A 18 17.42 13.18 0.07
CA TYR A 18 18.14 12.04 -0.53
C TYR A 18 18.14 10.84 0.43
N GLY A 19 17.29 10.90 1.46
CA GLY A 19 17.24 9.90 2.52
C GLY A 19 16.41 8.67 2.11
N THR A 20 16.70 7.58 2.80
CA THR A 20 16.00 6.31 2.68
C THR A 20 14.50 6.44 2.98
N THR A 21 13.67 5.73 2.21
CA THR A 21 12.21 5.67 2.42
C THR A 21 11.71 4.26 2.56
N LEU A 22 10.62 4.07 3.29
CA LEU A 22 9.99 2.77 3.49
C LEU A 22 8.70 2.64 2.70
N GLN A 23 8.63 1.58 1.90
CA GLN A 23 7.44 1.15 1.21
C GLN A 23 6.78 0.03 2.01
N ILE A 24 5.58 0.27 2.54
CA ILE A 24 4.81 -0.77 3.24
C ILE A 24 4.09 -1.65 2.22
N LEU A 25 4.33 -2.95 2.29
CA LEU A 25 3.83 -3.92 1.31
C LEU A 25 2.57 -4.60 1.85
N SER A 26 2.68 -5.28 2.99
CA SER A 26 1.58 -6.02 3.60
C SER A 26 1.70 -6.10 5.12
N PHE A 27 0.57 -6.37 5.78
CA PHE A 27 0.51 -6.68 7.20
C PHE A 27 -0.31 -7.95 7.38
N LYS A 28 0.32 -9.01 7.88
CA LYS A 28 -0.28 -10.33 8.09
C LYS A 28 -0.46 -10.61 9.57
N ILE A 29 -1.54 -11.28 9.94
CA ILE A 29 -1.79 -11.82 11.28
C ILE A 29 -1.74 -13.35 11.20
N ALA A 30 -0.65 -13.93 11.68
CA ALA A 30 -0.37 -15.36 11.65
C ALA A 30 -0.43 -15.98 13.07
N ASN A 31 -0.40 -17.32 13.11
CA ASN A 31 -0.27 -18.12 14.34
C ASN A 31 -1.23 -17.67 15.45
N ILE A 32 -2.52 -17.53 15.12
CA ILE A 32 -3.54 -17.11 16.08
C ILE A 32 -3.92 -18.31 16.96
N ASP A 33 -3.69 -18.18 18.26
CA ASP A 33 -4.05 -19.17 19.29
C ASP A 33 -5.36 -18.74 19.97
N LEU A 34 -6.48 -19.32 19.49
CA LEU A 34 -7.84 -19.04 19.98
C LEU A 34 -8.24 -20.00 21.13
N ASP A 35 -7.80 -21.25 21.04
CA ASP A 35 -8.36 -22.39 21.77
C ASP A 35 -8.22 -22.29 23.29
N LEU A 36 -7.15 -21.65 23.77
CA LEU A 36 -6.87 -21.57 25.21
C LEU A 36 -7.47 -20.35 25.89
N LYS A 37 -7.91 -19.33 25.14
CA LYS A 37 -8.27 -18.02 25.75
C LYS A 37 -9.62 -17.46 25.31
N TRP A 38 -10.14 -17.82 24.14
CA TRP A 38 -11.38 -17.26 23.60
C TRP A 38 -12.25 -18.35 22.94
N PRO A 39 -12.83 -19.28 23.72
CA PRO A 39 -13.55 -20.44 23.20
C PRO A 39 -14.83 -20.10 22.41
N LEU A 40 -15.31 -18.86 22.50
CA LEU A 40 -16.49 -18.38 21.77
C LEU A 40 -16.14 -17.70 20.44
N LEU A 41 -14.86 -17.57 20.11
CA LEU A 41 -14.41 -16.85 18.94
C LEU A 41 -14.05 -17.84 17.83
N GLU A 42 -14.87 -17.88 16.79
CA GLU A 42 -14.68 -18.73 15.62
C GLU A 42 -14.24 -17.90 14.42
N TRP A 43 -13.59 -18.56 13.46
CA TRP A 43 -13.31 -17.95 12.16
C TRP A 43 -14.62 -17.77 11.37
N PRO A 44 -14.78 -16.68 10.58
CA PRO A 44 -13.82 -15.59 10.35
C PRO A 44 -13.71 -14.63 11.56
N LEU A 45 -12.50 -14.13 11.81
CA LEU A 45 -12.25 -13.21 12.92
C LEU A 45 -12.52 -11.76 12.51
N GLN A 46 -13.28 -11.06 13.33
CA GLN A 46 -13.63 -9.65 13.12
C GLN A 46 -12.60 -8.73 13.80
N VAL A 47 -11.64 -8.24 13.02
CA VAL A 47 -10.50 -7.43 13.50
C VAL A 47 -10.74 -5.94 13.27
N TYR A 48 -10.45 -5.13 14.29
CA TYR A 48 -10.45 -3.67 14.16
C TYR A 48 -9.33 -3.05 15.00
N GLY A 49 -9.04 -1.77 14.78
CA GLY A 49 -7.99 -1.04 15.48
C GLY A 49 -7.12 -0.20 14.54
N VAL A 50 -5.85 -0.02 14.91
CA VAL A 50 -4.91 0.84 14.20
C VAL A 50 -3.54 0.18 14.02
N VAL A 51 -2.98 0.35 12.82
CA VAL A 51 -1.55 0.18 12.54
C VAL A 51 -1.04 1.50 11.98
N ALA A 52 0.04 2.03 12.53
CA ALA A 52 0.61 3.31 12.10
C ALA A 52 2.13 3.29 12.14
N ALA A 53 2.74 4.05 11.23
CA ALA A 53 4.16 4.40 11.28
C ALA A 53 4.32 5.84 11.75
N ARG A 54 5.40 6.14 12.47
CA ARG A 54 5.83 7.49 12.85
C ARG A 54 7.23 7.67 12.35
N ASP A 55 7.37 8.56 11.39
CA ASP A 55 8.60 8.75 10.63
C ASP A 55 9.30 10.06 11.01
N ASN A 56 10.43 10.32 10.36
CA ASN A 56 11.27 11.46 10.74
C ASN A 56 10.73 12.82 10.28
N VAL A 57 9.65 12.88 9.50
CA VAL A 57 9.13 14.15 8.96
C VAL A 57 8.50 14.99 10.07
N ASP A 58 7.62 14.37 10.88
CA ASP A 58 6.86 15.07 11.92
C ASP A 58 6.56 14.23 13.18
N ARG A 59 6.98 12.95 13.22
CA ARG A 59 6.71 11.98 14.31
C ARG A 59 5.22 11.75 14.60
N ARG A 60 4.32 12.26 13.76
CA ARG A 60 2.87 12.02 13.85
C ARG A 60 2.54 10.65 13.25
N ARG A 61 1.37 10.13 13.60
CA ARG A 61 0.88 8.85 13.06
C ARG A 61 0.60 9.02 11.57
N ASN A 62 1.38 8.33 10.75
CA ASN A 62 1.05 8.00 9.38
C ASN A 62 0.30 6.66 9.40
N ILE A 63 -1.03 6.74 9.34
CA ILE A 63 -1.92 5.58 9.47
C ILE A 63 -1.70 4.63 8.29
N LEU A 64 -1.53 3.34 8.57
CA LEU A 64 -1.42 2.26 7.60
C LEU A 64 -2.70 1.44 7.52
N PHE A 65 -3.36 1.23 8.66
CA PHE A 65 -4.66 0.60 8.80
C PHE A 65 -5.43 1.30 9.91
N LEU A 66 -6.70 1.59 9.69
CA LEU A 66 -7.60 2.14 10.70
C LEU A 66 -9.01 1.67 10.46
N ARG A 67 -9.53 0.87 11.39
CA ARG A 67 -10.92 0.42 11.38
C ARG A 67 -11.50 0.52 12.78
N GLY A 68 -12.72 1.05 12.88
CA GLY A 68 -13.48 1.06 14.13
C GLY A 68 -14.27 -0.23 14.30
N ARG A 69 -14.86 -0.45 15.49
CA ARG A 69 -15.66 -1.65 15.79
C ARG A 69 -16.89 -1.81 14.88
N GLY A 70 -17.46 -0.70 14.37
CA GLY A 70 -18.59 -0.73 13.44
C GLY A 70 -18.19 -1.01 11.99
N ASN A 71 -16.91 -0.93 11.65
CA ASN A 71 -16.37 -1.17 10.31
C ASN A 71 -15.12 -2.06 10.42
N PHE A 72 -15.26 -3.18 11.14
CA PHE A 72 -14.18 -4.16 11.29
C PHE A 72 -13.82 -4.78 9.93
N GLN A 73 -12.70 -5.48 9.88
CA GLN A 73 -12.35 -6.35 8.77
C GLN A 73 -12.44 -7.79 9.21
N GLU A 74 -13.08 -8.63 8.40
CA GLU A 74 -13.02 -10.07 8.56
C GLU A 74 -11.70 -10.62 8.00
N ILE A 75 -11.03 -11.45 8.79
CA ILE A 75 -9.86 -12.21 8.35
C ILE A 75 -10.17 -13.70 8.45
N THR A 76 -9.65 -14.48 7.52
CA THR A 76 -9.72 -15.96 7.54
C THR A 76 -8.32 -16.57 7.64
N GLN A 77 -8.23 -17.88 7.83
CA GLN A 77 -6.94 -18.58 7.84
C GLN A 77 -6.24 -18.49 6.48
N GLU A 78 -7.02 -18.49 5.40
CA GLU A 78 -6.56 -18.40 4.00
C GLU A 78 -6.23 -16.96 3.61
N LYS A 79 -6.92 -15.98 4.21
CA LYS A 79 -6.74 -14.54 3.95
C LYS A 79 -6.37 -13.77 5.23
N PRO A 80 -5.18 -14.03 5.82
CA PRO A 80 -4.78 -13.45 7.12
C PRO A 80 -4.20 -12.03 7.01
N PHE A 81 -4.56 -11.25 5.98
CA PHE A 81 -3.94 -9.95 5.70
C PHE A 81 -4.90 -8.80 5.99
N LEU A 82 -4.39 -7.74 6.61
CA LEU A 82 -5.13 -6.49 6.74
C LEU A 82 -5.16 -5.75 5.39
N CYS A 83 -6.33 -5.25 5.02
CA CYS A 83 -6.51 -4.33 3.91
C CYS A 83 -5.99 -2.95 4.36
N LEU A 84 -4.70 -2.71 4.12
CA LEU A 84 -4.04 -1.45 4.43
C LEU A 84 -4.69 -0.32 3.62
N THR A 85 -4.89 0.84 4.25
CA THR A 85 -5.43 2.05 3.61
C THR A 85 -4.41 3.18 3.46
N GLY A 86 -3.26 3.02 4.12
CA GLY A 86 -2.18 3.98 4.06
C GLY A 86 -0.88 3.42 3.48
N PRO A 87 0.21 4.20 3.50
CA PRO A 87 0.31 5.45 4.25
C PRO A 87 -0.41 6.62 3.56
N SER A 88 -0.65 7.69 4.32
CA SER A 88 -1.20 8.96 3.80
C SER A 88 -0.18 9.84 3.08
N ARG A 89 1.11 9.54 3.30
CA ARG A 89 2.30 10.18 2.71
C ARG A 89 3.47 9.20 2.75
N ALA A 90 4.50 9.39 1.93
CA ALA A 90 5.68 8.55 1.98
C ALA A 90 6.33 8.56 3.39
N ILE A 91 6.95 7.42 3.76
CA ILE A 91 7.56 7.21 5.08
C ILE A 91 9.05 7.45 4.95
N LEU A 92 9.54 8.53 5.56
CA LEU A 92 10.96 8.86 5.61
C LEU A 92 11.65 8.08 6.74
N ALA A 93 12.62 7.24 6.40
CA ALA A 93 13.43 6.47 7.34
C ALA A 93 14.87 6.98 7.36
N LYS A 94 15.03 8.26 7.73
CA LYS A 94 16.35 8.85 7.93
C LYS A 94 16.99 8.35 9.22
N ASP A 95 16.18 8.22 10.27
CA ASP A 95 16.55 7.56 11.53
C ASP A 95 15.55 6.41 11.77
N HIS A 96 15.38 6.00 13.03
CA HIS A 96 14.38 5.01 13.40
C HIS A 96 12.95 5.46 13.10
N VAL A 97 12.16 4.57 12.51
CA VAL A 97 10.72 4.72 12.31
C VAL A 97 9.99 3.93 13.40
N ASP A 98 9.14 4.59 14.18
CA ASP A 98 8.36 3.93 15.21
C ASP A 98 7.09 3.33 14.59
N LEU A 99 6.87 2.04 14.77
CA LEU A 99 5.65 1.35 14.37
C LEU A 99 4.77 1.12 15.60
N GLU A 100 3.48 1.36 15.43
CA GLU A 100 2.46 1.23 16.46
C GLU A 100 1.34 0.31 15.96
N VAL A 101 1.11 -0.78 16.68
CA VAL A 101 0.07 -1.77 16.38
C VAL A 101 -0.85 -1.87 17.59
N GLN A 102 -2.15 -1.64 17.38
CA GLN A 102 -3.19 -1.82 18.38
C GLN A 102 -4.40 -2.44 17.69
N LEU A 103 -4.54 -3.76 17.78
CA LEU A 103 -5.61 -4.52 17.15
C LEU A 103 -6.45 -5.25 18.20
N LYS A 104 -7.74 -5.32 17.94
CA LYS A 104 -8.74 -5.98 18.76
C LYS A 104 -9.60 -6.92 17.91
N LEU A 105 -10.09 -7.96 18.54
CA LEU A 105 -11.14 -8.83 18.04
C LEU A 105 -12.47 -8.36 18.59
N LYS A 106 -13.46 -8.22 17.71
CA LYS A 106 -14.83 -7.88 18.07
C LYS A 106 -15.50 -9.10 18.72
N GLY A 107 -16.03 -8.91 19.92
CA GLY A 107 -16.93 -9.85 20.57
C GLY A 107 -18.40 -9.50 20.30
N PRO A 108 -19.36 -10.29 20.81
CA PRO A 108 -20.78 -9.99 20.65
C PRO A 108 -21.12 -8.58 21.16
N THR A 109 -20.64 -8.24 22.37
CA THR A 109 -20.74 -6.90 22.96
C THR A 109 -19.37 -6.20 23.04
N GLU A 110 -19.36 -4.89 23.26
CA GLU A 110 -18.11 -4.12 23.42
C GLU A 110 -17.28 -4.57 24.63
N SER A 111 -17.94 -4.98 25.71
CA SER A 111 -17.30 -5.54 26.91
C SER A 111 -16.62 -6.89 26.66
N GLU A 112 -17.02 -7.59 25.60
CA GLU A 112 -16.47 -8.88 25.22
C GLU A 112 -15.37 -8.77 24.15
N ASP A 113 -15.12 -7.57 23.62
CA ASP A 113 -14.01 -7.34 22.70
C ASP A 113 -12.67 -7.69 23.36
N ARG A 114 -11.78 -8.31 22.59
CA ARG A 114 -10.51 -8.82 23.08
C ARG A 114 -9.34 -8.12 22.42
N VAL A 115 -8.31 -7.78 23.20
CA VAL A 115 -7.07 -7.25 22.64
C VAL A 115 -6.34 -8.39 21.94
N LEU A 116 -6.18 -8.27 20.62
CA LEU A 116 -5.39 -9.21 19.82
C LEU A 116 -3.90 -8.96 20.05
N ILE A 117 -3.46 -7.73 19.78
CA ILE A 117 -2.08 -7.31 19.95
C ILE A 117 -2.00 -5.80 20.19
N THR A 118 -1.14 -5.40 21.13
CA THR A 118 -0.77 -4.00 21.38
C THR A 118 0.73 -3.94 21.55
N LYS A 119 1.44 -3.45 20.53
CA LYS A 119 2.89 -3.38 20.50
C LYS A 119 3.39 -2.12 19.80
N ARG A 120 4.58 -1.69 20.22
CA ARG A 120 5.40 -0.72 19.50
C ARG A 120 6.73 -1.35 19.19
N CYS A 121 7.29 -1.05 18.03
CA CYS A 121 8.67 -1.38 17.71
C CYS A 121 9.32 -0.26 16.92
N GLN A 122 10.64 -0.26 16.91
CA GLN A 122 11.42 0.67 16.12
C GLN A 122 12.03 -0.09 14.97
N TYR A 123 11.81 0.41 13.76
CA TYR A 123 12.56 -0.01 12.60
C TYR A 123 13.80 0.87 12.49
N SER A 124 14.99 0.28 12.64
CA SER A 124 16.26 0.99 12.50
C SER A 124 16.94 0.80 11.16
N GLY A 125 16.46 -0.14 10.34
CA GLY A 125 17.13 -0.58 9.12
C GLY A 125 18.48 -1.25 9.39
N TYR A 126 18.86 -2.15 8.49
CA TYR A 126 20.25 -2.54 8.22
C TYR A 126 20.40 -2.53 6.69
N HIS A 127 21.46 -3.06 6.10
CA HIS A 127 21.50 -3.24 4.65
C HIS A 127 21.17 -4.69 4.30
N THR A 128 20.22 -4.88 3.38
CA THR A 128 19.93 -6.15 2.71
C THR A 128 20.03 -5.95 1.21
N ASP A 129 20.44 -7.00 0.49
CA ASP A 129 20.71 -6.93 -0.96
C ASP A 129 19.48 -6.50 -1.77
N ASN A 130 18.27 -6.87 -1.35
CA ASN A 130 17.01 -6.51 -2.03
C ASN A 130 16.20 -5.42 -1.30
N GLY A 131 16.68 -4.93 -0.15
CA GLY A 131 15.94 -3.97 0.67
C GLY A 131 14.64 -4.50 1.28
N LEU A 132 14.32 -5.79 1.17
CA LEU A 132 13.08 -6.37 1.69
C LEU A 132 13.24 -6.79 3.14
N TYR A 133 12.25 -6.46 3.98
CA TYR A 133 12.23 -6.79 5.39
C TYR A 133 10.87 -7.33 5.82
N THR A 134 10.90 -8.27 6.75
CA THR A 134 9.71 -8.71 7.50
C THR A 134 9.93 -8.43 8.97
N LEU A 135 9.14 -7.50 9.52
CA LEU A 135 9.15 -7.18 10.93
C LEU A 135 8.09 -8.00 11.65
N THR A 136 8.55 -8.79 12.62
CA THR A 136 7.67 -9.70 13.37
C THR A 136 7.38 -9.15 14.76
N LEU A 137 6.09 -9.02 15.09
CA LEU A 137 5.61 -8.67 16.42
C LEU A 137 4.71 -9.78 16.93
N ASN A 138 5.14 -10.50 17.96
CA ASN A 138 4.40 -11.63 18.51
C ASN A 138 3.99 -11.39 19.97
N ASN A 139 2.92 -12.04 20.40
CA ASN A 139 2.59 -12.21 21.81
C ASN A 139 2.10 -13.66 22.01
N ARG A 140 1.49 -13.96 23.16
CA ARG A 140 0.94 -15.30 23.44
C ARG A 140 -0.38 -15.60 22.70
N LEU A 141 -0.76 -14.84 21.69
CA LEU A 141 -2.07 -14.89 21.03
C LEU A 141 -1.92 -14.90 19.51
N CYS A 142 -1.00 -14.12 18.97
CA CYS A 142 -0.73 -14.08 17.55
C CYS A 142 0.72 -13.65 17.26
N THR A 143 1.13 -13.88 16.03
CA THR A 143 2.32 -13.30 15.41
C THR A 143 1.88 -12.40 14.27
N THR A 144 2.24 -11.12 14.28
CA THR A 144 2.02 -10.25 13.12
C THR A 144 3.30 -10.05 12.34
N GLU A 145 3.21 -10.08 11.02
CA GLU A 145 4.32 -9.90 10.09
C GLU A 145 4.04 -8.65 9.24
N LEU A 146 4.88 -7.61 9.38
CA LEU A 146 4.85 -6.43 8.52
C LEU A 146 5.94 -6.58 7.46
N SER A 147 5.53 -6.75 6.20
CA SER A 147 6.44 -6.76 5.06
C SER A 147 6.63 -5.34 4.53
N LEU A 148 7.88 -4.93 4.34
CA LEU A 148 8.25 -3.62 3.85
C LEU A 148 9.50 -3.67 2.99
N GLN A 149 9.64 -2.69 2.11
CA GLN A 149 10.83 -2.50 1.29
C GLN A 149 11.48 -1.16 1.65
N GLN A 150 12.80 -1.20 1.86
CA GLN A 150 13.64 -0.05 2.06
C GLN A 150 14.20 0.40 0.71
N LEU A 151 13.87 1.63 0.32
CA LEU A 151 14.40 2.27 -0.88
C LEU A 151 15.60 3.13 -0.45
N TYR A 152 16.79 2.77 -0.89
CA TYR A 152 18.05 3.41 -0.47
C TYR A 152 18.40 4.63 -1.32
N CYS A 153 17.88 4.70 -2.53
CA CYS A 153 18.09 5.82 -3.44
C CYS A 153 17.11 6.97 -3.14
N GLN A 154 17.38 8.12 -3.74
CA GLN A 154 16.44 9.23 -3.74
C GLN A 154 15.08 8.76 -4.29
N SER A 155 13.99 9.10 -3.61
CA SER A 155 12.64 8.68 -4.00
C SER A 155 11.65 9.85 -3.99
N VAL A 156 10.56 9.66 -4.71
CA VAL A 156 9.42 10.58 -4.77
C VAL A 156 8.16 9.85 -4.33
N GLN A 157 7.19 10.61 -3.84
CA GLN A 157 5.86 10.11 -3.57
C GLN A 157 5.03 10.14 -4.85
N ALA A 158 4.60 8.97 -5.32
CA ALA A 158 3.55 8.80 -6.31
C ALA A 158 2.21 8.67 -5.57
N THR A 159 1.25 9.54 -5.90
CA THR A 159 -0.12 9.50 -5.38
C THR A 159 -1.05 9.21 -6.54
N PHE A 160 -1.63 8.01 -6.57
CA PHE A 160 -2.64 7.62 -7.56
C PHE A 160 -3.91 8.41 -7.28
N LEU A 161 -4.22 9.39 -8.13
CA LEU A 161 -5.40 10.23 -7.98
C LEU A 161 -6.64 9.57 -8.59
N ARG A 162 -6.45 8.92 -9.74
CA ARG A 162 -7.52 8.31 -10.52
C ARG A 162 -7.00 7.05 -11.22
N VAL A 163 -7.76 5.98 -11.16
CA VAL A 163 -7.55 4.76 -11.97
C VAL A 163 -8.93 4.34 -12.44
N GLY A 164 -9.16 4.22 -13.74
CA GLY A 164 -10.48 3.94 -14.31
C GLY A 164 -10.80 4.82 -15.49
N GLY A 165 -11.99 5.41 -15.55
CA GLY A 165 -12.44 6.17 -16.71
C GLY A 165 -12.78 5.27 -17.90
N PHE A 166 -13.35 4.08 -17.60
CA PHE A 166 -13.84 3.14 -18.61
C PHE A 166 -14.87 3.86 -19.50
N VAL A 167 -14.74 3.74 -20.82
CA VAL A 167 -15.64 4.42 -21.76
C VAL A 167 -17.07 3.93 -21.54
N LYS A 168 -17.96 4.87 -21.19
CA LYS A 168 -19.39 4.64 -20.92
C LYS A 168 -20.03 3.96 -22.14
N GLY A 169 -20.40 2.68 -22.00
CA GLY A 169 -21.01 1.88 -23.08
C GLY A 169 -20.38 0.50 -23.27
N ASN A 170 -19.14 0.29 -22.83
CA ASN A 170 -18.57 -1.06 -22.73
C ASN A 170 -18.86 -1.67 -21.34
N THR A 171 -19.08 -2.98 -21.29
CA THR A 171 -19.11 -3.74 -20.04
C THR A 171 -17.77 -3.57 -19.32
N SER A 172 -17.80 -3.17 -18.04
CA SER A 172 -16.59 -3.05 -17.22
C SER A 172 -15.77 -4.35 -17.27
N PRO A 173 -14.43 -4.29 -17.42
CA PRO A 173 -13.60 -5.48 -17.42
C PRO A 173 -13.62 -6.22 -16.07
N PHE A 174 -14.16 -5.61 -15.02
CA PHE A 174 -14.14 -6.12 -13.64
C PHE A 174 -15.44 -6.82 -13.22
N ILE A 175 -16.07 -7.58 -14.11
CA ILE A 175 -17.34 -8.28 -13.84
C ILE A 175 -17.25 -9.15 -12.57
N HIS A 176 -16.12 -9.86 -12.40
CA HIS A 176 -15.86 -10.73 -11.26
C HIS A 176 -14.89 -10.12 -10.25
N GLY A 177 -14.72 -8.79 -10.27
CA GLY A 177 -13.73 -8.10 -9.45
C GLY A 177 -12.37 -7.96 -10.13
N GLY A 178 -11.39 -7.50 -9.37
CA GLY A 178 -10.05 -7.27 -9.87
C GLY A 178 -9.10 -6.68 -8.83
N ARG A 179 -7.93 -6.27 -9.33
CA ARG A 179 -6.84 -5.78 -8.50
C ARG A 179 -6.01 -4.75 -9.23
N VAL A 180 -5.57 -3.75 -8.48
CA VAL A 180 -4.61 -2.73 -8.89
C VAL A 180 -3.44 -2.78 -7.93
N ALA A 181 -2.24 -2.94 -8.45
CA ALA A 181 -1.02 -3.01 -7.65
C ALA A 181 0.15 -2.33 -8.34
N CYS A 182 1.21 -2.07 -7.59
CA CYS A 182 2.45 -1.52 -8.12
C CYS A 182 3.66 -2.24 -7.56
N SER A 183 4.78 -2.22 -8.27
CA SER A 183 6.07 -2.65 -7.71
C SER A 183 7.21 -1.81 -8.26
N SER A 184 8.33 -1.82 -7.55
CA SER A 184 9.61 -1.42 -8.12
C SER A 184 10.20 -2.58 -8.94
N PRO A 185 10.92 -2.32 -10.04
CA PRO A 185 11.69 -3.35 -10.70
C PRO A 185 12.81 -3.85 -9.78
N PRO A 186 13.26 -5.12 -9.92
CA PRO A 186 14.30 -5.68 -9.09
C PRO A 186 15.65 -4.96 -9.28
N HIS A 187 16.38 -4.79 -8.18
CA HIS A 187 17.75 -4.28 -8.20
C HIS A 187 18.68 -5.37 -8.73
N GLY A 188 19.27 -5.15 -9.90
CA GLY A 188 20.32 -6.01 -10.46
C GLY A 188 19.84 -7.37 -10.98
N GLY A 189 19.10 -7.39 -12.09
CA GLY A 189 19.01 -8.50 -13.06
C GLY A 189 18.63 -9.91 -12.59
N GLN A 190 18.44 -10.17 -11.30
CA GLN A 190 18.21 -11.49 -10.75
C GLN A 190 16.71 -11.70 -10.51
N GLU A 191 16.07 -12.40 -11.44
CA GLU A 191 14.64 -12.78 -11.44
C GLU A 191 14.32 -13.94 -10.48
N THR A 192 14.86 -13.96 -9.26
CA THR A 192 14.69 -15.13 -8.36
C THR A 192 13.62 -14.96 -7.29
N ALA A 193 13.09 -13.76 -7.07
CA ALA A 193 11.98 -13.52 -6.14
C ALA A 193 10.79 -12.85 -6.85
N PRO A 194 9.54 -13.25 -6.56
CA PRO A 194 8.38 -12.57 -7.13
C PRO A 194 8.39 -11.09 -6.73
N PRO A 195 8.00 -10.17 -7.64
CA PRO A 195 8.01 -8.75 -7.36
C PRO A 195 7.13 -8.46 -6.14
N THR A 196 7.69 -7.79 -5.14
CA THR A 196 6.92 -7.46 -3.95
C THR A 196 6.02 -6.27 -4.26
N GLN A 197 4.71 -6.54 -4.36
CA GLN A 197 3.74 -5.59 -4.84
C GLN A 197 3.07 -4.83 -3.70
N VAL A 198 2.91 -3.52 -3.91
CA VAL A 198 2.04 -2.65 -3.15
C VAL A 198 0.65 -2.75 -3.77
N VAL A 199 -0.29 -3.37 -3.06
CA VAL A 199 -1.69 -3.45 -3.50
C VAL A 199 -2.36 -2.12 -3.24
N LEU A 200 -2.86 -1.45 -4.28
CA LEU A 200 -3.64 -0.22 -4.17
C LEU A 200 -5.11 -0.52 -3.93
N LEU A 201 -5.62 -1.56 -4.59
CA LEU A 201 -6.98 -2.04 -4.46
C LEU A 201 -7.04 -3.52 -4.83
N ASP A 202 -7.83 -4.31 -4.12
CA ASP A 202 -8.09 -5.70 -4.42
C ASP A 202 -9.51 -6.03 -3.95
N SER A 203 -10.38 -6.35 -4.90
CA SER A 203 -11.81 -6.48 -4.63
C SER A 203 -12.14 -7.64 -3.70
N ARG A 204 -11.21 -8.57 -3.44
CA ARG A 204 -11.39 -9.65 -2.45
C ARG A 204 -11.60 -9.14 -1.03
N TYR A 205 -11.19 -7.90 -0.75
CA TYR A 205 -11.37 -7.24 0.54
C TYR A 205 -12.50 -6.20 0.51
N CYS A 206 -13.27 -6.14 -0.60
CA CYS A 206 -14.41 -5.27 -0.78
C CYS A 206 -15.72 -6.06 -0.62
N ASP A 207 -16.81 -5.34 -0.35
CA ASP A 207 -18.12 -5.95 -0.13
C ASP A 207 -18.58 -6.74 -1.36
N GLY A 208 -18.81 -8.04 -1.16
CA GLY A 208 -19.27 -8.96 -2.20
C GLY A 208 -18.26 -9.20 -3.33
N GLY A 209 -16.96 -8.89 -3.14
CA GLY A 209 -15.93 -9.16 -4.14
C GLY A 209 -15.92 -8.20 -5.34
N LYS A 210 -16.77 -7.17 -5.32
CA LYS A 210 -16.97 -6.23 -6.44
C LYS A 210 -15.92 -5.11 -6.42
N MET A 211 -15.53 -4.63 -7.60
CA MET A 211 -14.72 -3.42 -7.69
C MET A 211 -15.57 -2.19 -7.30
N PRO A 212 -15.10 -1.33 -6.39
CA PRO A 212 -15.78 -0.09 -6.04
C PRO A 212 -15.56 0.95 -7.16
N ILE A 213 -16.45 0.97 -8.15
CA ILE A 213 -16.41 1.91 -9.28
C ILE A 213 -17.44 3.02 -9.03
N GLY A 214 -17.02 4.28 -9.09
CA GLY A 214 -17.91 5.44 -9.04
C GLY A 214 -18.88 5.45 -10.23
N GLU A 215 -20.19 5.48 -9.95
CA GLU A 215 -21.23 5.42 -11.00
C GLU A 215 -21.22 6.66 -11.91
N GLU A 216 -20.84 7.82 -11.36
CA GLU A 216 -20.86 9.10 -12.07
C GLU A 216 -19.60 9.34 -12.92
N ASP A 217 -18.43 8.98 -12.38
CA ASP A 217 -17.11 9.32 -12.96
C ASP A 217 -16.36 8.11 -13.55
N GLY A 218 -16.78 6.88 -13.23
CA GLY A 218 -16.19 5.64 -13.73
C GLY A 218 -14.81 5.33 -13.16
N TYR A 219 -14.41 5.96 -12.05
CA TYR A 219 -13.11 5.73 -11.41
C TYR A 219 -13.22 4.79 -10.21
N LEU A 220 -12.11 4.09 -9.93
CA LEU A 220 -12.00 3.17 -8.81
C LEU A 220 -11.77 3.95 -7.50
N ASP A 221 -12.50 3.58 -6.45
CA ASP A 221 -12.18 3.98 -5.08
C ASP A 221 -11.05 3.09 -4.54
N LEU A 222 -9.82 3.59 -4.61
CA LEU A 222 -8.64 2.83 -4.19
C LEU A 222 -8.54 2.77 -2.67
N SER A 223 -8.20 1.60 -2.11
CA SER A 223 -7.91 1.49 -0.69
C SER A 223 -6.65 2.26 -0.30
N ARG A 224 -5.63 2.27 -1.18
CA ARG A 224 -4.37 2.99 -0.99
C ARG A 224 -4.03 3.83 -2.22
N HIS A 225 -3.47 5.00 -1.97
CA HIS A 225 -3.08 5.93 -3.03
C HIS A 225 -1.58 6.18 -3.11
N VAL A 226 -0.84 5.97 -2.02
CA VAL A 226 0.56 6.44 -1.90
C VAL A 226 1.58 5.32 -2.04
N VAL A 227 2.53 5.53 -2.95
CA VAL A 227 3.70 4.68 -3.19
C VAL A 227 4.96 5.57 -3.25
N SER A 228 6.06 5.09 -2.69
CA SER A 228 7.39 5.68 -2.81
C SER A 228 8.08 5.06 -4.02
N VAL A 229 8.64 5.89 -4.90
CA VAL A 229 9.21 5.47 -6.18
C VAL A 229 10.63 6.00 -6.29
N GLU A 230 11.58 5.11 -6.57
CA GLU A 230 12.99 5.50 -6.69
C GLU A 230 13.23 6.33 -7.95
N LEU A 231 14.03 7.37 -7.80
CA LEU A 231 14.59 8.15 -8.89
C LEU A 231 15.94 7.53 -9.28
N ARG A 232 15.91 6.59 -10.22
CA ARG A 232 17.12 6.00 -10.81
C ARG A 232 17.48 6.75 -12.09
N ARG A 233 18.74 7.11 -12.26
CA ARG A 233 19.24 7.76 -13.47
C ARG A 233 19.80 6.70 -14.40
N VAL A 234 19.56 6.86 -15.71
CA VAL A 234 20.07 5.94 -16.74
C VAL A 234 21.61 5.86 -16.72
N ARG A 235 22.27 6.98 -16.36
CA ARG A 235 23.72 7.09 -16.14
C ARG A 235 23.99 8.13 -15.06
N ASP A 236 25.09 8.00 -14.32
CA ASP A 236 25.44 8.89 -13.20
C ASP A 236 25.45 10.38 -13.57
N VAL A 237 25.77 10.69 -14.83
CA VAL A 237 25.91 12.06 -15.36
C VAL A 237 24.66 12.55 -16.11
N SER A 238 23.64 11.69 -16.32
CA SER A 238 22.42 12.07 -17.05
C SER A 238 21.33 12.57 -16.10
N GLU A 239 20.60 13.59 -16.52
CA GLU A 239 19.35 13.99 -15.84
C GLU A 239 18.17 13.07 -16.20
N GLU A 240 18.34 12.19 -17.18
CA GLU A 240 17.30 11.25 -17.60
C GLU A 240 17.07 10.16 -16.56
N LEU A 241 15.80 10.04 -16.15
CA LEU A 241 15.34 9.01 -15.21
C LEU A 241 14.91 7.74 -15.95
N GLU A 242 15.25 6.60 -15.35
CA GLU A 242 14.73 5.28 -15.71
C GLU A 242 13.26 5.14 -15.35
N GLU A 243 12.57 4.18 -15.96
CA GLU A 243 11.25 3.78 -15.50
C GLU A 243 11.38 2.87 -14.28
N THR A 244 10.76 3.26 -13.17
CA THR A 244 10.98 2.61 -11.86
C THR A 244 9.70 2.27 -11.13
N LEU A 245 8.54 2.54 -11.72
CA LEU A 245 7.24 2.16 -11.18
C LEU A 245 6.54 1.24 -12.19
N ASN A 246 6.39 -0.03 -11.85
CA ASN A 246 5.52 -0.93 -12.59
C ASN A 246 4.11 -0.85 -12.02
N VAL A 247 3.09 -0.68 -12.87
CA VAL A 247 1.68 -0.67 -12.50
C VAL A 247 1.02 -1.91 -13.09
N PHE A 248 0.28 -2.64 -12.25
CA PHE A 248 -0.46 -3.86 -12.62
C PHE A 248 -1.95 -3.64 -12.42
N ILE A 249 -2.74 -4.01 -13.43
CA ILE A 249 -4.19 -4.02 -13.37
C ILE A 249 -4.67 -5.39 -13.84
N GLU A 250 -5.41 -6.07 -12.97
CA GLU A 250 -5.86 -7.46 -13.17
C GLU A 250 -7.37 -7.53 -13.05
N ALA A 251 -8.04 -8.07 -14.06
CA ALA A 251 -9.44 -8.45 -14.00
C ALA A 251 -9.53 -9.93 -13.61
N TYR A 252 -10.47 -10.26 -12.72
CA TYR A 252 -10.69 -11.63 -12.30
C TYR A 252 -11.67 -12.35 -13.22
N SER A 253 -11.57 -13.69 -13.27
CA SER A 253 -12.58 -14.56 -13.82
C SER A 253 -13.52 -15.04 -12.72
N ASP A 254 -14.64 -15.64 -13.12
CA ASP A 254 -15.47 -16.39 -12.20
C ASP A 254 -14.63 -17.47 -11.52
N SER A 255 -14.69 -17.51 -10.19
CA SER A 255 -13.92 -18.44 -9.37
C SER A 255 -14.71 -18.78 -8.10
N PRO A 256 -14.63 -20.03 -7.61
CA PRO A 256 -15.23 -20.41 -6.34
C PRO A 256 -14.75 -19.48 -5.20
N PRO A 257 -15.62 -19.14 -4.23
CA PRO A 257 -15.33 -18.16 -3.16
C PRO A 257 -14.02 -18.41 -2.39
N ASP A 258 -13.65 -19.69 -2.24
CA ASP A 258 -12.51 -20.16 -1.43
C ASP A 258 -11.26 -20.47 -2.26
N SER A 259 -11.31 -20.24 -3.57
CA SER A 259 -10.15 -20.41 -4.45
C SER A 259 -9.42 -19.08 -4.68
N PRO A 260 -8.09 -19.10 -4.91
CA PRO A 260 -7.39 -17.90 -5.35
C PRO A 260 -8.01 -17.39 -6.66
N PRO A 261 -8.20 -16.07 -6.81
CA PRO A 261 -8.82 -15.51 -7.98
C PRO A 261 -7.96 -15.85 -9.20
N LYS A 262 -8.62 -16.33 -10.25
CA LYS A 262 -7.98 -16.51 -11.55
C LYS A 262 -8.05 -15.20 -12.30
N VAL A 263 -6.95 -14.83 -12.96
CA VAL A 263 -6.87 -13.60 -13.76
C VAL A 263 -7.36 -13.89 -15.17
N SER A 264 -8.40 -13.17 -15.61
CA SER A 264 -8.98 -13.28 -16.97
C SER A 264 -8.29 -12.33 -17.96
N ALA A 265 -7.87 -11.16 -17.48
CA ALA A 265 -7.12 -10.18 -18.26
C ALA A 265 -6.15 -9.42 -17.34
N LYS A 266 -5.01 -9.03 -17.91
CA LYS A 266 -3.97 -8.27 -17.22
C LYS A 266 -3.46 -7.17 -18.13
N ALA A 267 -3.19 -6.01 -17.54
CA ALA A 267 -2.39 -4.95 -18.13
C ALA A 267 -1.26 -4.61 -17.15
N ASP A 268 -0.04 -4.49 -17.67
CA ASP A 268 1.08 -3.94 -16.92
C ASP A 268 1.94 -3.04 -17.79
N PHE A 269 2.46 -1.98 -17.18
CA PHE A 269 3.27 -0.99 -17.85
C PHE A 269 4.18 -0.27 -16.86
N MET A 270 5.31 0.19 -17.39
CA MET A 270 6.31 0.93 -16.64
C MET A 270 6.03 2.43 -16.73
N VAL A 271 6.24 3.13 -15.61
CA VAL A 271 6.06 4.57 -15.48
C VAL A 271 7.38 5.20 -15.08
N LYS A 272 7.79 6.21 -15.86
CA LYS A 272 8.90 7.10 -15.51
C LYS A 272 8.49 8.02 -14.37
N PRO A 273 9.20 8.02 -13.22
CA PRO A 273 8.89 8.92 -12.12
C PRO A 273 9.16 10.37 -12.49
N GLN A 274 8.41 11.29 -11.89
CA GLN A 274 8.64 12.73 -11.99
C GLN A 274 9.00 13.28 -10.61
N TYR A 275 9.82 14.34 -10.58
CA TYR A 275 10.15 15.02 -9.32
C TYR A 275 8.93 15.68 -8.67
N CYS A 276 8.06 16.28 -9.48
CA CYS A 276 6.81 16.88 -9.06
C CYS A 276 5.85 17.00 -10.25
N GLY A 277 4.56 17.25 -9.98
CA GLY A 277 3.56 17.50 -11.02
C GLY A 277 2.56 16.37 -11.14
N ILE A 278 1.94 16.23 -12.30
CA ILE A 278 0.94 15.21 -12.60
C ILE A 278 1.35 14.51 -13.90
N SER A 279 1.26 13.19 -13.93
CA SER A 279 1.34 12.41 -15.18
C SER A 279 0.05 11.62 -15.40
N GLU A 280 -0.30 11.47 -16.67
CA GLU A 280 -1.46 10.73 -17.13
C GLU A 280 -0.98 9.59 -18.03
N HIS A 281 -1.59 8.42 -17.85
CA HIS A 281 -1.25 7.19 -18.56
C HIS A 281 -2.52 6.49 -19.00
N GLU A 282 -2.41 5.69 -20.05
CA GLU A 282 -3.49 4.84 -20.52
C GLU A 282 -2.96 3.43 -20.79
N CYS A 283 -3.77 2.42 -20.46
CA CYS A 283 -3.51 1.04 -20.84
C CYS A 283 -4.81 0.36 -21.28
N VAL A 284 -4.71 -0.78 -21.95
CA VAL A 284 -5.88 -1.55 -22.40
C VAL A 284 -6.04 -2.80 -21.54
N LEU A 285 -7.21 -2.98 -20.94
CA LEU A 285 -7.59 -4.16 -20.16
C LEU A 285 -8.86 -4.78 -20.75
N ALA A 286 -8.76 -6.01 -21.26
CA ALA A 286 -9.88 -6.71 -21.91
C ALA A 286 -10.60 -5.86 -22.98
N GLY A 287 -9.83 -5.15 -23.81
CA GLY A 287 -10.38 -4.27 -24.85
C GLY A 287 -10.94 -2.92 -24.37
N SER A 288 -10.92 -2.66 -23.06
CA SER A 288 -11.31 -1.37 -22.48
C SER A 288 -10.09 -0.51 -22.16
N THR A 289 -10.12 0.76 -22.55
CA THR A 289 -9.10 1.73 -22.14
C THR A 289 -9.28 2.09 -20.67
N VAL A 290 -8.19 2.04 -19.91
CA VAL A 290 -8.10 2.45 -18.52
C VAL A 290 -7.17 3.65 -18.43
N LYS A 291 -7.64 4.73 -17.83
CA LYS A 291 -6.90 5.96 -17.57
C LYS A 291 -6.35 5.97 -16.15
N ILE A 292 -5.11 6.42 -16.00
CA ILE A 292 -4.40 6.49 -14.74
C ILE A 292 -3.82 7.90 -14.59
N THR A 293 -4.11 8.57 -13.47
CA THR A 293 -3.54 9.88 -13.13
C THR A 293 -2.73 9.76 -11.85
N ILE A 294 -1.46 10.15 -11.90
CA ILE A 294 -0.52 10.09 -10.78
C ILE A 294 0.00 11.49 -10.48
N ALA A 295 -0.16 11.94 -9.24
CA ALA A 295 0.51 13.13 -8.74
C ALA A 295 1.86 12.76 -8.11
N TRP A 296 2.88 13.52 -8.46
CA TRP A 296 4.25 13.35 -8.00
C TRP A 296 4.60 14.48 -7.05
N SER A 297 5.23 14.13 -5.95
CA SER A 297 5.76 15.11 -5.00
C SER A 297 7.08 14.63 -4.39
N PRO A 298 8.03 15.53 -4.13
CA PRO A 298 9.24 15.15 -3.44
C PRO A 298 8.92 14.86 -1.97
N ILE A 299 9.71 13.95 -1.41
CA ILE A 299 9.59 13.57 -0.01
C ILE A 299 10.35 14.58 0.82
N LEU A 300 9.62 15.32 1.66
CA LEU A 300 10.16 16.40 2.48
C LEU A 300 10.93 15.85 3.68
N ARG A 301 12.04 16.52 4.03
CA ARG A 301 12.82 16.18 5.25
C ARG A 301 12.11 16.56 6.55
N THR A 302 11.22 17.56 6.49
CA THR A 302 10.46 18.07 7.64
C THR A 302 9.18 18.75 7.16
N ASN A 303 8.15 18.76 8.01
CA ASN A 303 6.93 19.55 7.78
C ASN A 303 7.02 20.98 8.36
N LYS A 304 8.15 21.36 8.96
CA LYS A 304 8.35 22.73 9.44
C LYS A 304 8.54 23.66 8.24
N VAL A 305 7.63 24.60 8.08
CA VAL A 305 7.81 25.73 7.17
C VAL A 305 8.99 26.53 7.74
N ILE A 306 10.11 26.55 7.02
CA ILE A 306 11.18 27.50 7.29
C ILE A 306 10.69 28.81 6.69
N LEU A 307 10.07 29.65 7.52
CA LEU A 307 9.73 31.04 7.21
C LEU A 307 10.99 31.90 7.30
#